data_AF-A0A661SHA9-F1
#
_entry.id   AF-A0A661SHA9-F1
#
_cell.length_a   1.000
_cell.length_b   1.000
_cell.length_c   1.000
_cell.angle_alpha   90.00
_cell.angle_beta   90.00
_cell.angle_gamma   90.00
#
_symmetry.space_group_name_H-M   'P 1'
#
loop_
_entity.id
_entity.type
_entity.pdbx_description
1 polymer ?
#
loop_
_entity_poly.entity_id
_entity_poly.type
_entity_poly.pdbx_seq_one_letter_code
_entity_poly.pdbx_strand_id
1 'polypeptide(L)'
;MQITDVLQVSLNKVQSENLRRFAKKLPKVAEHVKIYDLPGGGKAFQADVRARNISGSFARYEKQVDARGKTILYTKTTYAPDGGIVHIKFKFPPGPAFYPGG
;
A
#
# COMPACT_ATOMS: atom_id res chain seq x y z
N MET A 1 13.67 -9.32 27.08
CA MET A 1 12.83 -10.29 26.35
C MET A 1 12.40 -9.58 25.05
N GLN A 2 13.26 -9.57 24.01
CA GLN A 2 13.29 -10.51 22.86
C GLN A 2 11.93 -10.52 22.12
N ILE A 3 11.75 -10.30 20.81
CA ILE A 3 12.55 -10.10 19.58
C ILE A 3 11.53 -9.50 18.59
N THR A 4 11.91 -8.64 17.62
CA THR A 4 11.31 -8.78 16.28
C THR A 4 12.24 -8.22 15.22
N ASP A 5 12.67 -9.10 14.32
CA ASP A 5 13.40 -8.82 13.09
C ASP A 5 12.96 -7.51 12.44
N VAL A 6 13.89 -6.56 12.37
CA VAL A 6 13.83 -5.53 11.33
C VAL A 6 14.20 -6.27 10.05
N LEU A 7 13.24 -6.97 9.44
CA LEU A 7 13.38 -7.48 8.09
C LEU A 7 13.83 -6.29 7.25
N GLN A 8 15.11 -6.24 6.89
CA GLN A 8 15.57 -5.34 5.86
C GLN A 8 14.86 -5.80 4.59
N VAL A 9 13.72 -5.17 4.29
CA VAL A 9 12.93 -5.51 3.12
C VAL A 9 13.79 -5.16 1.90
N SER A 10 14.45 -6.19 1.36
CA SER A 10 15.31 -6.04 0.21
C SER A 10 14.45 -5.88 -1.04
N LEU A 11 14.68 -4.78 -1.74
CA LEU A 11 14.00 -4.47 -3.00
C LEU A 11 14.95 -4.70 -4.15
N ASN A 12 14.49 -5.39 -5.19
CA ASN A 12 15.21 -5.36 -6.46
C ASN A 12 15.08 -3.97 -7.13
N LYS A 13 15.82 -3.77 -8.23
CA LYS A 13 15.85 -2.49 -8.95
C LYS A 13 14.45 -2.02 -9.37
N VAL A 14 13.64 -2.92 -9.93
CA VAL A 14 12.30 -2.60 -10.46
C VAL A 14 11.31 -2.30 -9.32
N GLN A 15 11.42 -3.02 -8.20
CA GLN A 15 10.64 -2.76 -7.00
C GLN A 15 11.02 -1.42 -6.35
N SER A 16 12.31 -1.09 -6.32
CA SER A 16 12.81 0.20 -5.84
C SER A 16 12.30 1.37 -6.67
N GLU A 17 12.26 1.23 -8.00
CA GLU A 17 11.65 2.23 -8.89
C GLU A 17 10.15 2.40 -8.64
N ASN A 18 9.44 1.28 -8.43
CA ASN A 18 8.03 1.32 -8.08
C ASN A 18 7.77 2.03 -6.75
N LEU A 19 8.59 1.79 -5.73
CA LEU A 19 8.54 2.49 -4.46
C LEU A 19 8.75 4.00 -4.65
N ARG A 20 9.78 4.42 -5.42
CA ARG A 20 10.03 5.85 -5.70
C ARG A 20 8.84 6.50 -6.40
N ARG A 21 8.26 5.83 -7.40
CA ARG A 21 7.06 6.34 -8.13
C ARG A 21 5.83 6.37 -7.23
N PHE A 22 5.68 5.41 -6.32
CA PHE A 22 4.61 5.38 -5.33
C PHE A 22 4.73 6.56 -4.37
N ALA A 23 5.89 6.72 -3.72
CA ALA A 23 6.17 7.82 -2.81
C ALA A 23 5.96 9.20 -3.45
N LYS A 24 6.42 9.39 -4.71
CA LYS A 24 6.22 10.64 -5.46
C LYS A 24 4.74 10.99 -5.70
N LYS A 25 3.85 9.99 -5.75
CA LYS A 25 2.41 10.18 -5.96
C LYS A 25 1.62 10.37 -4.66
N LEU A 26 2.26 10.23 -3.51
CA LEU A 26 1.60 10.44 -2.23
C LEU A 26 1.42 11.94 -1.97
N PRO A 27 0.34 12.34 -1.28
CA PRO A 27 0.22 13.68 -0.73
C PRO A 27 1.41 14.03 0.17
N LYS A 28 1.79 15.31 0.21
CA LYS A 28 2.93 15.78 1.01
C LYS A 28 2.83 15.48 2.51
N VAL A 29 1.61 15.32 3.01
CA VAL A 29 1.31 15.01 4.42
C VAL A 29 1.18 13.51 4.69
N ALA A 30 1.59 12.67 3.74
CA ALA A 30 1.64 11.23 3.94
C ALA A 30 2.67 10.87 4.99
N GLU A 31 2.34 9.87 5.80
CA GLU A 31 3.30 9.23 6.70
C GLU A 31 4.34 8.44 5.90
N HIS A 32 5.38 7.96 6.59
CA HIS A 32 6.43 7.15 5.98
C HIS A 32 5.85 5.90 5.31
N VAL A 33 6.40 5.59 4.12
CA VAL A 33 6.01 4.38 3.40
C VAL A 33 6.51 3.16 4.14
N LYS A 34 5.58 2.29 4.52
CA LYS A 34 5.84 0.95 5.06
C LYS A 34 5.92 -0.03 3.90
N ILE A 35 6.81 -1.00 4.02
CA ILE A 35 7.04 -2.02 2.99
C ILE A 35 6.82 -3.37 3.62
N TYR A 36 6.07 -4.22 2.93
CA TYR A 36 5.78 -5.58 3.37
C TYR A 36 6.16 -6.57 2.28
N ASP A 37 6.70 -7.72 2.68
CA ASP A 37 6.92 -8.84 1.79
C ASP A 37 5.60 -9.54 1.45
N LEU A 38 5.45 -9.90 0.18
CA LEU A 38 4.32 -10.71 -0.29
C LEU A 38 4.82 -12.08 -0.77
N PRO A 39 3.96 -13.11 -0.77
CA PRO A 39 4.28 -14.41 -1.35
C PRO A 39 4.85 -14.31 -2.77
N GLY A 40 5.75 -15.22 -3.12
CA GLY A 40 6.39 -15.26 -4.45
C GLY A 40 7.35 -14.10 -4.71
N GLY A 41 7.84 -13.41 -3.67
CA GLY A 41 8.83 -12.34 -3.79
C GLY A 41 8.25 -10.97 -4.15
N GLY A 42 6.92 -10.84 -4.12
CA GLY A 42 6.23 -9.56 -4.28
C GLY A 42 6.49 -8.61 -3.11
N LYS A 43 6.02 -7.37 -3.25
CA LYS A 43 6.13 -6.32 -2.23
C LYS A 43 4.84 -5.50 -2.18
N ALA A 44 4.41 -5.13 -0.98
CA ALA A 44 3.38 -4.13 -0.77
C ALA A 44 4.00 -2.85 -0.21
N PHE A 45 3.64 -1.71 -0.80
CA PHE A 45 3.99 -0.38 -0.32
C PHE A 45 2.75 0.27 0.25
N GLN A 46 2.80 0.68 1.52
CA GLN A 46 1.66 1.24 2.23
C GLN A 46 2.02 2.60 2.82
N ALA A 47 1.13 3.57 2.70
CA ALA A 47 1.27 4.85 3.39
C ALA A 47 -0.08 5.41 3.80
N ASP A 48 -0.12 5.95 5.00
CA ASP A 48 -1.32 6.56 5.57
C ASP A 48 -1.27 8.08 5.40
N VAL A 49 -2.42 8.66 5.07
CA VAL A 49 -2.60 10.10 4.91
C VAL A 49 -3.74 10.53 5.82
N ARG A 50 -3.41 11.21 6.91
CA ARG A 50 -4.41 11.71 7.86
C ARG A 50 -5.33 12.73 7.21
N ALA A 51 -6.61 12.65 7.52
CA ALA A 51 -7.56 13.68 7.12
C ALA A 51 -7.27 14.96 7.89
N ARG A 52 -7.30 16.11 7.20
CA ARG A 52 -7.07 17.42 7.85
C ARG A 52 -8.25 17.86 8.72
N ASN A 53 -9.46 17.49 8.31
CA ASN A 53 -10.70 18.07 8.86
C ASN A 53 -11.47 17.08 9.76
N ILE A 54 -11.10 15.80 9.74
CA ILE A 54 -11.80 14.76 10.49
C ILE A 54 -10.75 14.04 11.34
N SER A 55 -10.68 14.40 12.62
CA SER A 55 -9.73 13.80 13.55
C SER A 55 -9.93 12.28 13.64
N GLY A 56 -8.83 11.52 13.64
CA GLY A 56 -8.85 10.06 13.66
C GLY A 56 -9.11 9.40 12.30
N SER A 57 -9.64 10.11 11.30
CA SER A 57 -9.80 9.57 9.95
C SER A 57 -8.49 9.65 9.15
N PHE A 58 -8.26 8.64 8.30
CA PHE A 58 -7.12 8.63 7.39
C PHE A 58 -7.44 7.86 6.11
N ALA A 59 -6.67 8.13 5.06
CA ALA A 59 -6.68 7.35 3.84
C ALA A 59 -5.38 6.56 3.71
N ARG A 60 -5.50 5.24 3.64
CA ARG A 60 -4.41 4.31 3.37
C ARG A 60 -4.27 4.09 1.88
N TYR A 61 -3.09 4.35 1.35
CA TYR A 61 -2.72 3.97 0.00
C TYR A 61 -1.90 2.71 0.07
N GLU A 62 -2.30 1.69 -0.69
CA GLU A 62 -1.57 0.42 -0.75
C GLU A 62 -1.34 0.01 -2.19
N LYS A 63 -0.09 -0.19 -2.56
CA LYS A 63 0.30 -0.69 -3.88
C LYS A 63 1.07 -1.99 -3.74
N GLN A 64 0.59 -3.03 -4.42
CA GLN A 64 1.22 -4.35 -4.44
C GLN A 64 1.87 -4.61 -5.80
N VAL A 65 3.09 -5.12 -5.78
CA VAL A 65 3.86 -5.50 -6.98
C VAL A 65 4.37 -6.93 -6.85
N ASP A 66 4.48 -7.65 -7.97
CA ASP A 66 5.11 -8.98 -8.00
C ASP A 66 6.65 -8.87 -7.96
N ALA A 67 7.34 -10.03 -7.97
CA ALA A 67 8.79 -10.09 -8.02
C ALA A 67 9.40 -9.41 -9.27
N ARG A 68 8.64 -9.34 -10.36
CA ARG A 68 9.04 -8.70 -11.63
C ARG A 68 8.71 -7.21 -11.65
N GLY A 69 8.10 -6.67 -10.58
CA GLY A 69 7.70 -5.27 -10.47
C GLY A 69 6.42 -4.91 -11.22
N LYS A 70 5.66 -5.90 -11.71
CA LYS A 70 4.32 -5.68 -12.25
C LYS A 70 3.38 -5.30 -11.11
N THR A 71 2.60 -4.25 -11.30
CA THR A 71 1.56 -3.88 -10.31
C THR A 71 0.46 -4.91 -10.35
N ILE A 72 0.18 -5.53 -9.21
CA ILE A 72 -0.93 -6.48 -9.03
C ILE A 72 -2.16 -5.71 -8.56
N LEU A 73 -1.99 -4.77 -7.63
CA LEU A 73 -3.08 -4.03 -7.00
C LEU A 73 -2.63 -2.62 -6.64
N TYR A 74 -3.54 -1.65 -6.75
CA TYR A 74 -3.38 -0.36 -6.10
C TYR A 74 -4.73 0.15 -5.58
N THR A 75 -4.86 0.27 -4.26
CA THR A 75 -6.06 0.78 -3.59
C THR A 75 -5.79 2.06 -2.81
N LYS A 76 -6.87 2.82 -2.62
CA LYS A 76 -6.99 3.86 -1.60
C LYS A 76 -8.18 3.51 -0.72
N THR A 77 -7.92 3.19 0.54
CA THR A 77 -8.96 2.89 1.53
C THR A 77 -9.05 4.03 2.53
N THR A 78 -10.23 4.64 2.67
CA THR A 78 -10.51 5.66 3.67
C THR A 78 -11.12 5.01 4.90
N TYR A 79 -10.54 5.30 6.07
CA TYR A 79 -11.00 4.84 7.36
C TYR A 79 -11.62 5.99 8.16
N ALA A 80 -12.72 5.70 8.85
CA ALA A 80 -13.34 6.56 9.84
C ALA A 80 -12.54 6.55 11.16
N PRO A 81 -12.81 7.48 12.09
CA PRO A 81 -12.09 7.57 13.36
C PRO A 81 -12.22 6.33 14.26
N ASP A 82 -13.28 5.57 14.12
CA ASP A 82 -13.53 4.29 14.79
C ASP A 82 -12.80 3.10 14.13
N GLY A 83 -12.06 3.34 13.05
CA GLY A 83 -11.40 2.30 12.25
C GLY A 83 -12.30 1.65 11.19
N GLY A 84 -13.56 2.07 11.07
CA GLY A 84 -14.48 1.58 10.05
C GLY A 84 -14.05 2.00 8.63
N ILE A 85 -14.29 1.15 7.63
CA ILE A 85 -13.99 1.49 6.24
C ILE A 85 -15.12 2.34 5.66
N VAL A 86 -14.80 3.57 5.27
CA VAL A 86 -15.76 4.49 4.65
C VAL A 86 -15.83 4.30 3.14
N HIS A 87 -14.68 4.07 2.49
CA HIS A 87 -14.62 3.97 1.03
C HIS A 87 -13.36 3.21 0.61
N ILE A 88 -13.48 2.27 -0.34
CA ILE A 88 -12.36 1.65 -1.05
C ILE A 88 -12.38 2.08 -2.52
N LYS A 89 -11.30 2.73 -3.00
CA LYS A 89 -11.12 3.06 -4.42
C LYS A 89 -9.99 2.22 -5.02
N PHE A 90 -10.29 1.49 -6.09
CA PHE A 90 -9.29 0.80 -6.90
C PHE A 90 -8.69 1.77 -7.93
N LYS A 91 -7.39 2.03 -7.81
CA LYS A 91 -6.62 2.82 -8.80
C LYS A 91 -6.01 1.95 -9.89
N PHE A 92 -5.74 0.70 -9.55
CA PHE A 92 -5.38 -0.36 -10.47
C PHE A 92 -6.14 -1.60 -9.99
N PRO A 93 -7.17 -2.05 -10.73
CA PRO A 93 -7.90 -3.24 -10.34
C PRO A 93 -6.94 -4.44 -10.42
N PRO A 94 -7.10 -5.43 -9.52
CA PRO A 94 -6.46 -6.70 -9.75
C PRO A 94 -6.99 -7.26 -11.08
N GLY A 95 -6.15 -8.00 -11.81
CA GLY A 95 -6.57 -8.62 -13.07
C GLY A 95 -7.84 -9.49 -12.90
N PRO A 96 -8.44 -9.97 -14.00
CA PRO A 96 -9.74 -10.65 -14.00
C PRO A 96 -9.88 -11.82 -13.00
N ALA A 97 -8.77 -12.39 -12.51
CA ALA A 97 -8.73 -13.44 -11.49
C ALA A 97 -9.24 -13.05 -10.08
N PHE A 98 -9.52 -11.77 -9.80
CA PHE A 98 -9.97 -11.29 -8.48
C PHE A 98 -11.39 -10.72 -8.46
N TYR A 99 -12.17 -10.91 -9.52
CA TYR A 99 -13.61 -10.65 -9.50
C TYR A 99 -14.36 -11.99 -9.27
N PRO A 100 -14.70 -12.36 -8.02
CA PRO A 100 -15.57 -13.50 -7.77
C PRO A 100 -17.01 -13.08 -8.13
N GLY A 101 -17.39 -13.29 -9.38
CA GLY A 101 -18.75 -12.96 -9.84
C GLY A 101 -18.92 -12.96 -11.36
N GLY A 102 -18.37 -13.97 -12.03
CA GLY A 102 -18.82 -14.37 -13.37
C GLY A 102 -19.97 -15.37 -13.27
#